data_AF-A0A7K3WTA2-F1
#
_entry.id   AF-A0A7K3WTA2-F1
#
_cell.length_a   1.000
_cell.length_b   1.000
_cell.length_c   1.000
_cell.angle_alpha   90.00
_cell.angle_beta   90.00
_cell.angle_gamma   90.00
#
_symmetry.space_group_name_H-M   'P 1'
#
loop_
_entity.id
_entity.type
_entity.pdbx_description
1 polymer ?
#
loop_
_entity_poly.entity_id
_entity_poly.type
_entity_poly.pdbx_seq_one_letter_code
_entity_poly.pdbx_strand_id
1 'polypeptide(L)'
;MKSLKIFLLAGILVASCTNDPVEEQDSWPVDFDALVALNCRAIELRKARFATADSLRLDMDSIKASMNQSDFEKYQNDFETRKNALLSESNALADTIRLRMKGVMSDLGPDRKRVFNDSLQATLKREGCE
;
A
#
# COMPACT_ATOMS: atom_id res chain seq x y z
N MET A 1 -63.66 -36.59 -4.06
CA MET A 1 -64.14 -35.99 -5.32
C MET A 1 -63.78 -34.51 -5.33
N LYS A 2 -63.04 -34.09 -6.38
CA LYS A 2 -62.96 -32.75 -7.02
C LYS A 2 -62.62 -31.50 -6.17
N SER A 3 -61.34 -31.13 -6.27
CA SER A 3 -60.71 -29.82 -6.56
C SER A 3 -61.54 -28.51 -6.46
N LEU A 4 -60.95 -27.46 -5.85
CA LEU A 4 -60.56 -26.22 -6.55
C LEU A 4 -59.59 -25.36 -5.72
N LYS A 5 -58.53 -24.85 -6.37
CA LYS A 5 -57.50 -23.93 -5.86
C LYS A 5 -58.03 -22.48 -5.84
N ILE A 6 -57.44 -21.59 -5.03
CA ILE A 6 -56.92 -20.26 -5.44
C ILE A 6 -56.07 -19.65 -4.30
N PHE A 7 -54.96 -19.05 -4.72
CA PHE A 7 -53.90 -18.34 -3.99
C PHE A 7 -54.33 -16.97 -3.45
N LEU A 8 -53.69 -16.52 -2.36
CA LEU A 8 -53.20 -15.14 -2.11
C LEU A 8 -52.50 -15.12 -0.73
N LEU A 9 -51.18 -15.28 -0.65
CA LEU A 9 -50.18 -14.18 -0.65
C LEU A 9 -50.63 -12.97 0.19
N ALA A 10 -50.45 -13.06 1.51
CA ALA A 10 -50.41 -11.91 2.41
C ALA A 10 -49.07 -11.94 3.15
N GLY A 11 -48.01 -11.56 2.44
CA GLY A 11 -46.77 -11.12 3.03
C GLY A 11 -46.87 -9.64 3.34
N ILE A 12 -46.83 -9.29 4.63
CA ILE A 12 -46.31 -8.00 5.10
C ILE A 12 -45.47 -8.31 6.34
N LEU A 13 -44.23 -8.72 6.08
CA LEU A 13 -43.14 -8.55 7.03
C LEU A 13 -42.97 -7.05 7.20
N VAL A 14 -43.46 -6.51 8.32
CA VAL A 14 -43.10 -5.17 8.78
C VAL A 14 -41.66 -5.27 9.26
N ALA A 15 -40.72 -5.31 8.31
CA ALA A 15 -39.35 -4.97 8.57
C ALA A 15 -39.35 -3.47 8.88
N SER A 16 -39.34 -3.15 10.17
CA SER A 16 -38.87 -1.85 10.64
C SER A 16 -37.45 -1.69 10.14
N CYS A 17 -37.29 -1.12 8.96
CA CYS A 17 -36.08 -0.39 8.60
C CYS A 17 -36.03 0.79 9.57
N THR A 18 -35.42 0.56 10.73
CA THR A 18 -34.73 1.64 11.42
C THR A 18 -33.79 2.23 10.38
N ASN A 19 -34.14 3.42 9.89
CA ASN A 19 -33.18 4.28 9.23
C ASN A 19 -32.13 4.61 10.29
N ASP A 20 -31.17 3.71 10.48
CA ASP A 20 -29.89 4.12 11.01
C ASP A 20 -29.44 5.25 10.08
N PRO A 21 -29.11 6.44 10.60
CA PRO A 21 -28.44 7.42 9.79
C PRO A 21 -27.22 6.70 9.23
N VAL A 22 -27.13 6.63 7.90
CA VAL A 22 -25.85 6.39 7.23
C VAL A 22 -24.98 7.52 7.77
N GLU A 23 -24.16 7.22 8.79
CA GLU A 23 -23.10 8.12 9.21
C GLU A 23 -22.39 8.48 7.91
N GLU A 24 -22.50 9.74 7.50
CA GLU A 24 -21.65 10.29 6.47
C GLU A 24 -20.25 9.83 6.85
N GLN A 25 -19.72 8.90 6.06
CA GLN A 25 -18.39 8.38 6.24
C GLN A 25 -17.48 9.59 6.06
N ASP A 26 -17.14 10.21 7.19
CA ASP A 26 -16.32 11.42 7.28
C ASP A 26 -15.14 11.21 6.34
N SER A 27 -15.21 11.84 5.16
CA SER A 27 -14.13 11.77 4.18
C SER A 27 -12.87 12.20 4.91
N TRP A 28 -11.80 11.42 4.81
CA TRP A 28 -10.55 11.79 5.46
C TRP A 28 -10.20 13.24 5.11
N PRO A 29 -9.66 14.04 6.05
CA PRO A 29 -9.33 15.44 5.79
C PRO A 29 -8.17 15.61 4.79
N VAL A 30 -7.80 14.53 4.09
CA VAL A 30 -6.70 14.41 3.18
C VAL A 30 -7.10 13.55 1.98
N ASP A 31 -6.37 13.74 0.89
CA ASP A 31 -6.36 12.82 -0.24
C ASP A 31 -5.75 11.48 0.19
N PHE A 32 -6.62 10.59 0.68
CA PHE A 32 -6.27 9.27 1.18
C PHE A 32 -5.69 8.39 0.08
N ASP A 33 -6.23 8.49 -1.15
CA ASP A 33 -5.77 7.71 -2.29
C ASP A 33 -4.36 8.11 -2.72
N ALA A 34 -4.06 9.41 -2.73
CA ALA A 34 -2.69 9.87 -2.97
C ALA A 34 -1.71 9.36 -1.91
N LEU A 35 -2.14 9.24 -0.65
CA LEU A 35 -1.32 8.69 0.42
C LEU A 35 -1.10 7.18 0.27
N VAL A 36 -2.14 6.43 -0.14
CA VAL A 36 -2.04 5.01 -0.48
C VAL A 36 -1.03 4.82 -1.62
N ALA A 37 -1.13 5.60 -2.70
CA ALA A 37 -0.21 5.53 -3.83
C ALA A 37 1.25 5.78 -3.43
N LEU A 38 1.51 6.78 -2.59
CA LEU A 38 2.85 7.05 -2.06
C LEU A 38 3.38 5.86 -1.24
N ASN A 39 2.56 5.29 -0.36
CA ASN A 39 2.96 4.14 0.46
C ASN A 39 3.23 2.90 -0.39
N CYS A 40 2.39 2.61 -1.39
CA CYS A 40 2.63 1.53 -2.35
C CYS A 40 3.97 1.71 -3.07
N ARG A 41 4.22 2.91 -3.60
CA ARG A 41 5.49 3.23 -4.27
C ARG A 41 6.70 3.07 -3.35
N ALA A 42 6.57 3.43 -2.07
CA ALA A 42 7.65 3.25 -1.10
C ALA A 42 7.95 1.78 -0.83
N ILE A 43 6.92 0.93 -0.77
CA ILE A 43 7.10 -0.51 -0.61
C ILE A 43 7.74 -1.11 -1.87
N GLU A 44 7.33 -0.71 -3.07
CA GLU A 44 7.97 -1.12 -4.32
C GLU A 44 9.46 -0.76 -4.36
N LEU A 45 9.82 0.48 -4.03
CA LEU A 45 11.21 0.92 -4.00
C LEU A 45 12.03 0.14 -2.97
N ARG A 46 11.44 -0.16 -1.82
CA ARG A 46 12.07 -1.02 -0.81
C ARG A 46 12.31 -2.43 -1.35
N LYS A 47 11.32 -3.04 -2.01
CA LYS A 47 11.42 -4.37 -2.64
C LYS A 47 12.50 -4.36 -3.73
N ALA A 48 12.52 -3.34 -4.60
CA ALA A 48 13.53 -3.17 -5.66
C ALA A 48 14.95 -3.01 -5.11
N ARG A 49 15.12 -2.25 -4.01
CA ARG A 49 16.43 -2.08 -3.35
C ARG A 49 16.97 -3.41 -2.83
N PHE A 50 16.12 -4.24 -2.21
CA PHE A 50 16.54 -5.57 -1.75
C PHE A 50 16.85 -6.51 -2.92
N ALA A 51 15.99 -6.56 -3.94
CA ALA A 51 16.23 -7.38 -5.13
C ALA A 51 17.56 -7.01 -5.82
N THR A 52 17.86 -5.71 -5.90
CA THR A 52 19.13 -5.20 -6.44
C THR A 52 20.32 -5.62 -5.58
N ALA A 53 20.20 -5.54 -4.25
CA ALA A 53 21.25 -6.00 -3.34
C ALA A 53 21.47 -7.52 -3.43
N ASP A 54 20.40 -8.30 -3.57
CA ASP A 54 20.47 -9.76 -3.71
C ASP A 54 21.09 -10.18 -5.05
N SER A 55 20.73 -9.54 -6.16
CA SER A 55 21.33 -9.85 -7.46
C SER A 55 22.84 -9.60 -7.44
N LEU A 56 23.29 -8.48 -6.84
CA LEU A 56 24.72 -8.24 -6.67
C LEU A 56 25.41 -9.33 -5.88
N ARG A 57 24.82 -9.74 -4.75
CA ARG A 57 25.42 -10.76 -3.89
C ARG A 57 25.58 -12.09 -4.63
N LEU A 58 24.60 -12.45 -5.44
CA LEU A 58 24.62 -13.70 -6.21
C LEU A 58 25.61 -13.64 -7.38
N ASP A 59 25.75 -12.48 -8.02
CA ASP A 59 26.54 -12.32 -9.23
C ASP A 59 28.02 -11.99 -8.94
N MET A 60 28.34 -11.39 -7.80
CA MET A 60 29.69 -10.86 -7.50
C MET A 60 30.79 -11.92 -7.58
N ASP A 61 30.58 -13.10 -7.01
CA ASP A 61 31.62 -14.13 -6.96
C ASP A 61 31.84 -14.78 -8.34
N SER A 62 30.77 -14.93 -9.12
CA SER A 62 30.79 -15.49 -10.48
C SER A 62 31.41 -14.51 -11.49
N ILE A 63 31.03 -13.23 -11.41
CA ILE A 63 31.51 -12.18 -12.31
C ILE A 63 32.98 -11.86 -12.04
N LYS A 64 33.40 -11.82 -10.77
CA LYS A 64 34.81 -11.58 -10.43
C LYS A 64 35.76 -12.63 -10.99
N ALA A 65 35.30 -13.88 -11.11
CA ALA A 65 36.08 -14.97 -11.68
C ALA A 65 36.17 -14.93 -13.21
N SER A 66 35.27 -14.20 -13.89
CA SER A 66 35.10 -14.24 -15.35
C SER A 66 35.43 -12.92 -16.05
N MET A 67 35.44 -11.79 -15.34
CA MET A 67 35.80 -10.47 -15.88
C MET A 67 37.27 -10.12 -15.61
N ASN A 68 37.84 -9.28 -16.47
CA ASN A 68 39.09 -8.59 -16.14
C ASN A 68 38.83 -7.51 -15.05
N GLN A 69 39.90 -7.07 -14.39
CA GLN A 69 39.82 -6.15 -13.26
C GLN A 69 39.10 -4.83 -13.60
N SER A 70 39.39 -4.23 -14.76
CA SER A 70 38.78 -2.94 -15.14
C SER A 70 37.28 -3.05 -15.42
N ASP A 71 36.84 -4.14 -16.06
CA ASP A 71 35.42 -4.38 -16.33
C ASP A 71 34.66 -4.69 -15.04
N PHE A 72 35.30 -5.44 -14.12
CA PHE A 72 34.75 -5.72 -12.79
C PHE A 72 34.58 -4.44 -11.97
N GLU A 73 35.59 -3.55 -11.94
CA GLU A 73 35.51 -2.26 -11.25
C GLU A 73 34.41 -1.37 -11.83
N LYS A 74 34.28 -1.33 -13.16
CA LYS A 74 33.19 -0.59 -13.83
C LYS A 74 31.82 -1.15 -13.44
N TYR A 75 31.65 -2.48 -13.49
CA TYR A 75 30.41 -3.15 -13.08
C TYR A 75 30.05 -2.81 -11.63
N GLN A 76 31.02 -2.86 -10.73
CA GLN A 76 30.83 -2.55 -9.32
C GLN A 76 30.42 -1.08 -9.10
N ASN A 77 31.06 -0.14 -9.81
CA ASN A 77 30.70 1.28 -9.76
C ASN A 77 29.31 1.59 -10.33
N ASP A 78 28.95 0.99 -11.46
CA ASP A 78 27.62 1.14 -12.06
C ASP A 78 26.54 0.62 -11.09
N PHE A 79 26.82 -0.49 -10.42
CA PHE A 79 25.94 -1.05 -9.41
C PHE A 79 25.79 -0.12 -8.20
N GLU A 80 26.91 0.33 -7.61
CA GLU A 80 26.91 1.25 -6.47
C GLU A 80 26.14 2.54 -6.79
N THR A 81 26.28 3.05 -8.02
CA THR A 81 25.52 4.21 -8.50
C THR A 81 24.01 3.93 -8.50
N ARG A 82 23.57 2.79 -9.04
CA ARG A 82 22.14 2.40 -9.03
C ARG A 82 21.61 2.22 -7.62
N LYS A 83 22.37 1.57 -6.74
CA LYS A 83 22.02 1.38 -5.33
C LYS A 83 21.82 2.71 -4.62
N ASN A 84 22.74 3.65 -4.80
CA ASN A 84 22.66 4.98 -4.19
C ASN A 84 21.49 5.80 -4.74
N ALA A 85 21.20 5.70 -6.05
CA ALA A 85 20.02 6.33 -6.64
C ALA A 85 18.71 5.80 -6.03
N LEU A 86 18.55 4.47 -5.93
CA LEU A 86 17.39 3.84 -5.30
C LEU A 86 17.25 4.21 -3.83
N LEU A 87 18.38 4.28 -3.10
CA LEU A 87 18.39 4.70 -1.70
C LEU A 87 17.92 6.15 -1.55
N SER A 88 18.42 7.05 -2.40
CA SER A 88 18.02 8.47 -2.39
C SER A 88 16.53 8.63 -2.70
N GLU A 89 16.02 7.97 -3.74
CA GLU A 89 14.59 8.02 -4.10
C GLU A 89 13.72 7.45 -2.97
N SER A 90 14.12 6.32 -2.39
CA SER A 90 13.41 5.69 -1.27
C SER A 90 13.37 6.60 -0.04
N ASN A 91 14.46 7.26 0.30
CA ASN A 91 14.53 8.17 1.45
C ASN A 91 13.66 9.42 1.23
N ALA A 92 13.75 10.05 0.05
CA ALA A 92 12.94 11.22 -0.29
C ALA A 92 11.43 10.91 -0.25
N LEU A 93 11.04 9.72 -0.70
CA LEU A 93 9.65 9.28 -0.63
C LEU A 93 9.21 8.99 0.80
N ALA A 94 10.06 8.35 1.62
CA ALA A 94 9.77 8.11 3.03
C ALA A 94 9.57 9.43 3.80
N ASP A 95 10.40 10.44 3.53
CA ASP A 95 10.25 11.79 4.11
C ASP A 95 8.94 12.45 3.68
N THR A 96 8.57 12.33 2.40
CA THR A 96 7.30 12.83 1.86
C THR A 96 6.10 12.19 2.57
N ILE A 97 6.10 10.86 2.71
CA ILE A 97 5.06 10.13 3.45
C ILE A 97 5.02 10.60 4.90
N ARG A 98 6.17 10.72 5.56
CA ARG A 98 6.24 11.15 6.96
C ARG A 98 5.66 12.54 7.17
N LEU A 99 5.97 13.49 6.28
CA LEU A 99 5.45 14.86 6.35
C LEU A 99 3.93 14.88 6.14
N ARG A 100 3.42 14.13 5.14
CA ARG A 100 1.97 14.03 4.91
C ARG A 100 1.26 13.37 6.08
N MET A 101 1.77 12.24 6.58
CA MET A 101 1.26 11.54 7.75
C MET A 101 1.24 12.42 8.99
N LYS A 102 2.29 13.23 9.21
CA LYS A 102 2.35 14.16 10.34
C LYS A 102 1.25 15.21 10.26
N GLY A 103 0.97 15.76 9.07
CA GLY A 103 -0.13 16.70 8.86
C GLY A 103 -1.50 16.06 9.09
N VAL A 104 -1.70 14.84 8.61
CA VAL A 104 -2.98 14.12 8.85
C VAL A 104 -3.16 13.82 10.33
N MET A 105 -2.10 13.34 10.99
CA MET A 105 -2.16 12.91 12.37
C MET A 105 -2.17 14.08 13.36
N SER A 106 -1.71 15.29 13.01
CA SER A 106 -1.77 16.42 13.97
C SER A 106 -3.20 16.78 14.34
N ASP A 107 -4.13 16.59 13.40
CA ASP A 107 -5.49 17.11 13.50
C ASP A 107 -6.48 16.05 14.00
N LEU A 108 -6.02 14.80 14.14
CA LEU A 108 -6.84 13.67 14.57
C LEU A 108 -6.67 13.34 16.05
N GLY A 109 -7.79 13.06 16.72
CA GLY A 109 -7.81 12.44 18.04
C GLY A 109 -7.26 10.99 18.01
N PRO A 110 -6.90 10.41 19.18
CA PRO A 110 -6.29 9.08 19.26
C PRO A 110 -7.07 7.97 18.54
N ASP A 111 -8.39 7.92 18.70
CA ASP A 111 -9.21 6.86 18.08
C ASP A 111 -9.29 7.03 16.56
N ARG A 112 -9.43 8.27 16.07
CA ARG A 112 -9.39 8.54 14.63
C ARG A 112 -8.04 8.23 13.99
N LYS A 113 -6.93 8.41 14.71
CA LYS A 113 -5.60 7.97 14.26
C LYS A 113 -5.53 6.46 14.07
N ARG A 114 -6.12 5.71 15.00
CA ARG A 114 -6.19 4.24 14.92
C ARG A 114 -7.00 3.82 13.70
N VAL A 115 -8.23 4.32 13.56
CA VAL A 115 -9.10 4.01 12.42
C VAL A 115 -8.44 4.39 11.09
N PHE A 116 -7.75 5.53 11.04
CA PHE A 116 -6.99 5.95 9.86
C PHE A 116 -5.87 4.96 9.51
N ASN A 117 -5.06 4.57 10.50
CA ASN A 117 -3.96 3.65 10.29
C ASN A 117 -4.46 2.25 9.87
N ASP A 118 -5.54 1.77 10.48
CA ASP A 118 -6.17 0.49 10.13
C ASP A 118 -6.75 0.53 8.71
N SER A 119 -7.37 1.65 8.32
CA SER A 119 -7.89 1.85 6.97
C SER A 119 -6.76 1.89 5.93
N LEU A 120 -5.65 2.56 6.25
CA LEU A 120 -4.47 2.62 5.39
C LEU A 120 -3.87 1.22 5.19
N GLN A 121 -3.65 0.46 6.26
CA GLN A 121 -3.14 -0.91 6.18
C GLN A 121 -4.07 -1.84 5.40
N ALA A 122 -5.37 -1.81 5.70
CA ALA A 122 -6.36 -2.62 4.99
C ALA A 122 -6.38 -2.30 3.49
N THR A 123 -6.24 -1.02 3.13
CA THR A 123 -6.17 -0.59 1.73
C THR A 123 -4.88 -1.05 1.07
N LEU A 124 -3.71 -0.85 1.68
CA LEU A 124 -2.43 -1.31 1.14
C LEU A 124 -2.40 -2.82 0.87
N LYS A 125 -3.01 -3.60 1.76
CA LYS A 125 -3.18 -5.04 1.58
C LYS A 125 -4.12 -5.38 0.42
N ARG A 126 -5.23 -4.65 0.28
CA ARG A 126 -6.19 -4.83 -0.83
C ARG A 126 -5.55 -4.52 -2.18
N GLU A 127 -4.73 -3.48 -2.26
CA GLU A 127 -3.99 -3.09 -3.48
C GLU A 127 -2.77 -4.00 -3.76
N GLY A 128 -2.47 -4.96 -2.88
CA GLY A 128 -1.36 -5.91 -3.06
C GLY A 128 0.03 -5.29 -2.82
N CYS A 129 0.10 -4.16 -2.14
CA CYS A 129 1.36 -3.47 -1.88
C CYS A 129 2.13 -4.09 -0.71
N GLU A 130 1.44 -4.71 0.24
CA GLU A 130 2.01 -5.36 1.44
C GLU A 130 2.55 -6.77 1.14
#